data_AF-A0A0C9WKX4-F1
#
_entry.id   AF-A0A0C9WKX4-F1
#
_cell.length_a   1.000
_cell.length_b   1.000
_cell.length_c   1.000
_cell.angle_alpha   90.00
_cell.angle_beta   90.00
_cell.angle_gamma   90.00
#
_symmetry.space_group_name_H-M   'P 1'
#
loop_
_entity.id
_entity.type
_entity.pdbx_description
1 polymer ?
#
loop_
_entity_poly.entity_id
_entity_poly.type
_entity_poly.pdbx_seq_one_letter_code
_entity_poly.pdbx_strand_id
1 'polypeptide(L)' 'YPQIFQLAMDIIPIQASSVPCEKVFSSGKETMAPRRRHISPKLMEALQMMKFSIQKGR' A
#
# COMPACT_ATOMS: atom_id res chain seq x y z
N TYR A 1 -28.74 7.52 14.29
CA TYR A 1 -28.42 6.08 14.26
C TYR A 1 -26.92 5.86 14.43
N PRO A 2 -26.42 5.81 15.67
CA PRO A 2 -24.97 5.69 15.94
C PRO A 2 -24.37 4.38 15.40
N GLN A 3 -25.12 3.27 15.43
CA GLN A 3 -24.66 1.98 14.93
C GLN A 3 -24.51 1.93 13.41
N ILE A 4 -25.46 2.54 12.67
CA ILE A 4 -25.39 2.62 11.20
C ILE A 4 -24.22 3.50 10.77
N PHE A 5 -23.96 4.58 11.52
CA PHE A 5 -22.81 5.45 11.26
C PHE A 5 -21.48 4.72 11.46
N GLN A 6 -21.34 3.94 12.53
CA GLN A 6 -20.14 3.10 12.75
C GLN A 6 -19.95 2.09 11.62
N LEU A 7 -21.01 1.38 11.23
CA LEU A 7 -20.97 0.41 10.14
C LEU A 7 -20.58 1.06 8.80
N ALA A 8 -21.10 2.24 8.51
CA ALA A 8 -20.77 2.98 7.30
C ALA A 8 -19.29 3.41 7.30
N MET A 9 -18.75 3.83 8.44
CA MET A 9 -17.33 4.20 8.57
C MET A 9 -16.39 3.02 8.39
N ASP A 10 -16.84 1.79 8.65
CA ASP A 10 -16.03 0.58 8.42
C ASP A 10 -16.12 0.08 6.97
N ILE A 11 -17.30 0.16 6.35
CA ILE A 11 -17.56 -0.41 5.01
C ILE A 11 -17.15 0.54 3.89
N ILE A 12 -17.48 1.83 3.99
CA ILE A 12 -17.25 2.81 2.91
C ILE A 12 -15.75 2.97 2.54
N PRO A 13 -14.77 2.89 3.48
CA PRO A 13 -13.36 3.02 3.12
C PRO A 13 -12.75 1.76 2.49
N ILE A 14 -13.48 0.63 2.48
CA ILE A 14 -12.97 -0.60 1.86
C ILE A 14 -12.82 -0.36 0.37
N GLN A 15 -11.58 -0.41 -0.11
CA GLN A 15 -11.30 -0.28 -1.54
C GLN A 15 -11.90 -1.46 -2.29
N ALA A 16 -12.81 -1.15 -3.22
CA ALA A 16 -13.46 -2.14 -4.08
C ALA A 16 -12.53 -2.68 -5.18
N SER A 17 -11.36 -2.08 -5.39
CA SER A 17 -10.43 -2.45 -6.48
C SER A 17 -9.03 -2.80 -5.97
N SER A 18 -8.34 -3.66 -6.74
CA SER A 18 -6.93 -4.05 -6.52
C SER A 18 -5.91 -3.01 -6.97
N VAL A 19 -6.37 -1.89 -7.54
CA VAL A 19 -5.53 -0.79 -8.05
C VAL A 19 -4.48 -0.26 -7.04
N PRO A 20 -4.78 -0.10 -5.73
CA PRO A 20 -3.77 0.36 -4.78
C PRO A 20 -2.64 -0.66 -4.62
N CYS A 21 -2.99 -1.94 -4.59
CA CYS A 21 -2.05 -3.07 -4.51
C CYS A 21 -1.15 -3.08 -5.76
N GLU A 22 -1.76 -3.02 -6.94
CA GLU A 22 -1.07 -3.03 -8.24
C GLU A 22 -0.14 -1.82 -8.39
N LYS A 23 -0.53 -0.66 -7.90
CA LYS A 23 0.31 0.54 -7.89
C LYS A 23 1.55 0.37 -7.01
N VAL A 24 1.41 -0.26 -5.84
CA VAL A 24 2.54 -0.59 -4.96
C VAL A 24 3.49 -1.56 -5.68
N PHE A 25 2.96 -2.65 -6.26
CA PHE A 25 3.76 -3.64 -7.00
C PHE A 25 4.45 -3.05 -8.23
N SER A 26 3.75 -2.24 -9.02
CA SER A 26 4.34 -1.56 -10.18
C SER A 26 5.47 -0.61 -9.75
N SER A 27 5.35 0.05 -8.60
CA SER A 27 6.40 0.93 -8.10
C SER A 27 7.64 0.18 -7.59
N GLY A 28 7.44 -1.05 -7.10
CA GLY A 28 8.52 -1.94 -6.65
C GLY A 28 9.19 -2.71 -7.79
N LYS A 29 8.61 -2.72 -9.00
CA LYS A 29 9.09 -3.51 -10.14
C LYS A 29 10.56 -3.22 -10.48
N GLU A 30 10.97 -1.97 -10.56
CA GLU A 30 12.36 -1.60 -10.89
C GLU A 30 13.33 -1.85 -9.72
N THR A 31 12.84 -1.89 -8.48
CA THR A 31 13.63 -2.15 -7.27
C THR A 31 13.80 -3.65 -6.99
N MET A 32 12.83 -4.46 -7.41
CA MET A 32 12.85 -5.93 -7.32
C MET A 32 13.43 -6.58 -8.58
N ALA A 33 13.43 -5.87 -9.71
CA ALA A 33 14.03 -6.36 -10.94
C ALA A 33 15.55 -6.52 -10.80
N PRO A 34 16.17 -7.47 -11.51
CA PRO A 34 17.61 -7.73 -11.47
C PRO A 34 18.48 -6.53 -11.91
N ARG A 35 17.89 -5.44 -12.40
CA ARG A 35 18.55 -4.22 -12.87
C ARG A 35 19.29 -3.44 -11.78
N ARG A 36 18.89 -3.54 -10.51
CA ARG A 36 19.64 -2.99 -9.37
C ARG A 36 19.53 -3.96 -8.19
N ARG A 37 20.70 -4.41 -7.70
CA ARG A 37 20.97 -5.16 -6.45
C ARG A 37 19.78 -5.92 -5.86
N HIS A 38 19.87 -7.24 -5.82
CA HIS A 38 18.96 -8.17 -5.13
C HIS A 38 18.51 -7.65 -3.74
N ILE A 39 17.39 -6.91 -3.70
CA ILE A 39 16.77 -6.46 -2.46
C ILE A 39 15.87 -7.60 -1.99
N SER A 40 15.98 -7.97 -0.72
CA SER A 40 15.14 -9.02 -0.16
C SER A 40 13.67 -8.56 -0.18
N PRO A 41 12.70 -9.47 -0.41
CA PRO A 41 11.28 -9.12 -0.41
C PRO A 41 10.85 -8.38 0.87
N LYS A 42 11.42 -8.78 2.02
CA LYS A 42 11.16 -8.17 3.33
C LYS A 42 11.65 -6.72 3.43
N LEU A 43 12.80 -6.40 2.83
CA LEU A 43 13.31 -5.04 2.78
C LEU A 43 12.49 -4.17 1.83
N MET A 44 12.03 -4.72 0.69
CA MET A 44 11.15 -4.01 -0.23
C MET A 44 9.81 -3.65 0.43
N GLU A 45 9.21 -4.57 1.16
CA GLU A 45 7.97 -4.34 1.90
C GLU A 45 8.13 -3.21 2.93
N ALA A 46 9.19 -3.26 3.74
CA ALA A 46 9.49 -2.22 4.72
C ALA A 46 9.71 -0.84 4.06
N LEU A 47 10.39 -0.79 2.90
CA LEU A 47 10.60 0.44 2.15
C LEU A 47 9.29 1.00 1.57
N GLN A 48 8.40 0.16 1.07
CA GLN A 48 7.09 0.61 0.57
C GLN A 48 6.18 1.09 1.70
N MET A 49 6.19 0.43 2.86
CA MET A 49 5.49 0.91 4.06
C MET A 49 6.04 2.27 4.51
N MET A 50 7.37 2.44 4.55
CA MET A 50 7.99 3.73 4.89
C MET A 50 7.58 4.83 3.91
N LYS A 51 7.60 4.55 2.61
CA LYS A 51 7.18 5.48 1.56
C LYS A 51 5.71 5.89 1.71
N PHE A 52 4.83 4.95 2.02
CA PHE A 52 3.41 5.22 2.22
C PHE A 52 3.16 6.05 3.49
N SER A 53 3.83 5.72 4.61
CA SER A 53 3.73 6.48 5.86
C SER A 53 4.15 7.94 5.70
N ILE A 54 5.23 8.21 4.95
CA ILE A 54 5.68 9.58 4.66
C ILE A 54 4.67 10.33 3.78
N GLN A 55 3.98 9.65 2.85
CA GLN A 55 2.96 10.26 2.00
C GLN A 55 1.64 10.51 2.73
N LYS A 56 1.25 9.66 3.69
CA LYS A 56 0.02 9.82 4.48
C LYS A 56 0.13 10.92 5.55
N GLY A 57 1.35 11.25 5.98
CA GLY A 57 1.62 12.32 6.95
C GLY A 57 1.77 13.73 6.34
N ARG A 58 1.66 13.86 5.01
CA ARG A 58 1.55 15.14 4.29
C ARG A 58 0.09 15.39 3.91
#